data_AF-A0A965W2Q0-F1
#
_entry.id   AF-A0A965W2Q0-F1
#
_cell.length_a   1.000
_cell.length_b   1.000
_cell.length_c   1.000
_cell.angle_alpha   90.00
_cell.angle_beta   90.00
_cell.angle_gamma   90.00
#
_symmetry.space_group_name_H-M   'P 1'
#
loop_
_entity.id
_entity.type
_entity.pdbx_description
1 polymer ?
#
loop_
_entity_poly.entity_id
_entity_poly.type
_entity_poly.pdbx_seq_one_letter_code
_entity_poly.pdbx_strand_id
1 'polypeptide(L)'
;MILRRKHGAWGLWCQRGAFSPFMFGLVMGVTIFSALSMQWAKKELERYQAKQADAAQRQAQDVAKAMEFAILTEGQDNYSEEYTLQRARQFSSAAAKTRGEQDFLLATKRERDSERFGRNDEKIAIAASDDTLLRSQVYRSGDVAELDKLRTNKASGVVVYDTSEARDRQIRTSIQRQEALAEQIYAFYAAEMKFPTLAEFTEMRRKFGLRDVWGDDFEYGVDPDLQQGFLSFTTPWGYVHEINLSLKEGAE
;
A
#
# COMPACT_ATOMS: atom_id res chain seq x y z
N MET A 1 97.82 -33.64 16.63
CA MET A 1 97.63 -32.36 15.92
C MET A 1 97.81 -32.62 14.43
N ILE A 2 96.75 -33.00 13.71
CA ILE A 2 96.78 -33.38 12.29
C ILE A 2 95.40 -33.09 11.65
N LEU A 3 95.41 -32.24 10.60
CA LEU A 3 94.54 -32.14 9.39
C LEU A 3 93.02 -31.91 9.54
N ARG A 4 92.25 -31.50 8.52
CA ARG A 4 92.30 -30.53 7.40
C ARG A 4 90.88 -30.58 6.80
N ARG A 5 90.43 -29.51 6.14
CA ARG A 5 89.07 -29.30 5.60
C ARG A 5 88.67 -30.16 4.38
N LYS A 6 87.35 -30.40 4.28
CA LYS A 6 86.41 -30.32 3.12
C LYS A 6 86.04 -31.57 2.27
N HIS A 7 84.70 -31.64 2.10
CA HIS A 7 83.84 -32.16 1.00
C HIS A 7 83.44 -33.65 0.95
N GLY A 8 82.12 -33.86 0.74
CA GLY A 8 81.53 -35.13 0.32
C GLY A 8 80.06 -35.29 0.72
N ALA A 9 79.14 -34.74 -0.08
CA ALA A 9 77.71 -35.04 -0.03
C ALA A 9 77.43 -36.37 -0.73
N TRP A 10 76.62 -37.25 -0.15
CA TRP A 10 75.58 -38.06 -0.82
C TRP A 10 75.02 -39.13 0.13
N GLY A 11 73.69 -39.35 0.07
CA GLY A 11 73.10 -40.61 0.52
C GLY A 11 71.95 -40.56 1.52
N LEU A 12 71.01 -39.61 1.40
CA LEU A 12 69.66 -39.77 1.98
C LEU A 12 68.61 -39.50 0.90
N TRP A 13 68.53 -40.44 -0.04
CA TRP A 13 67.36 -40.62 -0.90
C TRP A 13 66.67 -41.93 -0.51
N CYS A 14 65.34 -41.91 -0.59
CA CYS A 14 64.40 -43.02 -0.37
C CYS A 14 63.77 -43.16 1.02
N GLN A 15 62.99 -42.14 1.43
CA GLN A 15 61.68 -42.38 2.02
C GLN A 15 60.61 -41.67 1.18
N ARG A 16 60.32 -42.22 -0.01
CA ARG A 16 59.06 -41.96 -0.70
C ARG A 16 57.98 -42.76 0.02
N GLY A 17 57.43 -42.17 1.09
CA GLY A 17 56.20 -42.65 1.71
C GLY A 17 55.09 -42.63 0.68
N ALA A 18 54.46 -43.77 0.46
CA ALA A 18 53.34 -43.94 -0.45
C ALA A 18 52.14 -43.12 0.04
N PHE A 19 51.93 -41.93 -0.52
CA PHE A 19 50.62 -41.28 -0.49
C PHE A 19 49.69 -42.11 -1.38
N SER A 20 48.82 -42.90 -0.76
CA SER A 20 47.90 -43.75 -1.49
C SER A 20 46.89 -42.89 -2.28
N PRO A 21 46.59 -43.22 -3.54
CA PRO A 21 45.52 -42.57 -4.31
C PRO A 21 44.16 -42.62 -3.60
N PHE A 22 43.98 -43.60 -2.72
CA PHE A 22 42.82 -43.76 -1.85
C PHE A 22 42.71 -42.63 -0.82
N MET A 23 43.81 -42.24 -0.17
CA MET A 23 43.83 -41.10 0.77
C MET A 23 43.60 -39.77 0.07
N PHE A 24 44.11 -39.58 -1.15
CA PHE A 24 43.81 -38.40 -1.95
C PHE A 24 42.34 -38.37 -2.40
N GLY A 25 41.78 -39.51 -2.81
CA GLY A 25 40.36 -39.64 -3.17
C GLY A 25 39.41 -39.42 -2.00
N LEU A 26 39.78 -39.83 -0.79
CA LEU A 26 38.98 -39.63 0.42
C LEU A 26 39.04 -38.17 0.89
N VAL A 27 40.20 -37.52 0.85
CA VAL A 27 40.35 -36.09 1.20
C VAL A 27 39.71 -35.18 0.14
N MET A 28 39.90 -35.48 -1.15
CA MET A 28 39.20 -34.78 -2.23
C MET A 28 37.69 -35.03 -2.18
N GLY A 29 37.25 -36.25 -1.88
CA GLY A 29 35.84 -36.61 -1.71
C GLY A 29 35.18 -35.87 -0.55
N VAL A 30 35.83 -35.79 0.61
CA VAL A 30 35.33 -35.05 1.79
C VAL A 30 35.31 -33.54 1.55
N THR A 31 36.31 -32.98 0.86
CA THR A 31 36.34 -31.54 0.55
C THR A 31 35.30 -31.16 -0.52
N ILE A 32 35.09 -32.00 -1.54
CA ILE A 32 34.03 -31.79 -2.54
C ILE A 32 32.65 -31.95 -1.90
N PHE A 33 32.44 -32.93 -1.02
CA PHE A 33 31.17 -33.07 -0.29
C PHE A 33 30.92 -31.91 0.68
N SER A 34 31.97 -31.40 1.34
CA SER A 34 31.88 -30.21 2.20
C SER A 34 31.60 -28.93 1.39
N ALA A 35 32.19 -28.78 0.20
CA ALA A 35 31.95 -27.63 -0.67
C ALA A 35 30.56 -27.69 -1.31
N LEU A 36 30.12 -28.86 -1.76
CA LEU A 36 28.78 -29.10 -2.31
C LEU A 36 27.70 -28.96 -1.24
N SER A 37 27.93 -29.44 -0.02
CA SER A 37 26.99 -29.24 1.10
C SER A 37 26.93 -27.78 1.54
N MET A 38 28.05 -27.03 1.52
CA MET A 38 28.01 -25.58 1.73
C MET A 38 27.28 -24.84 0.61
N GLN A 39 27.48 -25.20 -0.66
CA GLN A 39 26.75 -24.60 -1.78
C GLN A 39 25.26 -24.95 -1.74
N TRP A 40 24.92 -26.18 -1.37
CA TRP A 40 23.54 -26.62 -1.20
C TRP A 40 22.89 -25.93 0.00
N ALA A 41 23.59 -25.83 1.13
CA ALA A 41 23.14 -25.08 2.29
C ALA A 41 22.90 -23.60 1.96
N LYS A 42 23.81 -22.94 1.22
CA LYS A 42 23.61 -21.56 0.74
C LYS A 42 22.37 -21.43 -0.14
N LYS A 43 22.23 -22.31 -1.12
CA LYS A 43 21.09 -22.31 -2.05
C LYS A 43 19.76 -22.58 -1.35
N GLU A 44 19.77 -23.43 -0.33
CA GLU A 44 18.58 -23.72 0.47
C GLU A 44 18.25 -22.54 1.40
N LEU A 45 19.26 -21.88 1.97
CA LEU A 45 19.11 -20.65 2.77
C LEU A 45 18.52 -19.51 1.94
N GLU A 46 19.00 -19.32 0.70
CA GLU A 46 18.45 -18.36 -0.26
C GLU A 46 16.98 -18.65 -0.58
N ARG A 47 16.63 -19.93 -0.79
CA ARG A 47 15.23 -20.33 -1.03
C ARG A 47 14.34 -20.07 0.18
N TYR A 48 14.82 -20.35 1.40
CA TYR A 48 14.10 -20.03 2.62
C TYR A 48 13.91 -18.52 2.79
N GLN A 49 14.95 -17.72 2.53
CA GLN A 49 14.87 -16.26 2.57
C GLN A 49 13.87 -15.71 1.55
N ALA A 50 13.88 -16.23 0.31
CA ALA A 50 12.94 -15.83 -0.72
C ALA A 50 11.48 -16.15 -0.33
N LYS A 51 11.21 -17.36 0.17
CA LYS A 51 9.87 -17.73 0.67
C LYS A 51 9.41 -16.85 1.83
N GLN A 52 10.33 -16.44 2.71
CA GLN A 52 10.02 -15.55 3.83
C GLN A 52 9.71 -14.12 3.34
N ALA A 53 10.50 -13.60 2.40
CA ALA A 53 10.24 -12.29 1.81
C ALA A 53 8.88 -12.25 1.10
N ASP A 54 8.53 -13.30 0.36
CA ASP A 54 7.23 -13.43 -0.30
C ASP A 54 6.07 -13.45 0.70
N ALA A 55 6.22 -14.17 1.83
CA ALA A 55 5.20 -14.23 2.87
C ALA A 55 5.00 -12.86 3.55
N ALA A 56 6.09 -12.17 3.89
CA ALA A 56 6.04 -10.83 4.46
C ALA A 56 5.40 -9.82 3.50
N GLN A 57 5.73 -9.91 2.22
CA GLN A 57 5.12 -9.06 1.19
C GLN A 57 3.62 -9.31 1.06
N ARG A 58 3.16 -10.57 1.09
CA ARG A 58 1.72 -10.90 1.06
C ARG A 58 0.98 -10.34 2.28
N GLN A 59 1.54 -10.49 3.47
CA GLN A 59 0.95 -9.92 4.68
C GLN A 59 0.91 -8.39 4.63
N ALA A 60 1.95 -7.73 4.13
CA ALA A 60 1.95 -6.28 3.92
C ALA A 60 0.90 -5.86 2.88
N GLN A 61 0.68 -6.64 1.83
CA GLN A 61 -0.41 -6.41 0.87
C GLN A 61 -1.79 -6.61 1.50
N ASP A 62 -1.96 -7.57 2.40
CA ASP A 62 -3.21 -7.75 3.13
C ASP A 62 -3.50 -6.56 4.05
N VAL A 63 -2.48 -5.99 4.68
CA VAL A 63 -2.58 -4.73 5.44
C VAL A 63 -2.92 -3.56 4.51
N ALA A 64 -2.32 -3.48 3.32
CA ALA A 64 -2.65 -2.45 2.33
C ALA A 64 -4.13 -2.51 1.89
N LYS A 65 -4.63 -3.71 1.57
CA LYS A 65 -6.04 -3.92 1.23
C LYS A 65 -6.98 -3.64 2.39
N ALA A 66 -6.59 -3.98 3.60
CA ALA A 66 -7.37 -3.65 4.80
C ALA A 66 -7.45 -2.14 5.02
N MET A 67 -6.37 -1.40 4.71
CA MET A 67 -6.37 0.07 4.72
C MET A 67 -7.26 0.65 3.62
N GLU A 68 -7.19 0.12 2.40
CA GLU A 68 -8.11 0.50 1.31
C GLU A 68 -9.57 0.31 1.72
N PHE A 69 -9.90 -0.86 2.29
CA PHE A 69 -11.25 -1.14 2.76
C PHE A 69 -11.66 -0.22 3.91
N ALA A 70 -10.74 0.07 4.84
CA ALA A 70 -10.97 1.01 5.93
C ALA A 70 -11.26 2.42 5.43
N ILE A 71 -10.63 2.85 4.33
CA ILE A 71 -10.90 4.14 3.67
C ILE A 71 -12.28 4.10 3.01
N LEU A 72 -12.57 3.07 2.20
CA LEU A 72 -13.82 2.95 1.46
C LEU A 72 -15.06 2.84 2.36
N THR A 73 -14.90 2.38 3.59
CA THR A 73 -15.97 2.24 4.59
C THR A 73 -16.05 3.41 5.57
N GLU A 74 -15.28 4.47 5.34
CA GLU A 74 -15.46 5.71 6.08
C GLU A 74 -16.85 6.31 5.85
N GLY A 75 -17.36 6.90 6.93
CA GLY A 75 -18.61 7.59 7.12
C GLY A 75 -18.40 8.81 8.01
N GLN A 76 -19.49 9.48 8.34
CA GLN A 76 -19.51 10.73 9.10
C GLN A 76 -18.78 10.63 10.44
N ASP A 77 -18.95 9.52 11.18
CA ASP A 77 -18.44 9.36 12.54
C ASP A 77 -17.05 8.72 12.63
N ASN A 78 -16.52 8.18 11.53
CA ASN A 78 -15.27 7.39 11.53
C ASN A 78 -14.26 7.83 10.46
N TYR A 79 -14.51 8.95 9.77
CA TYR A 79 -13.52 9.59 8.91
C TYR A 79 -12.24 9.89 9.69
N SER A 80 -11.08 9.59 9.10
CA SER A 80 -9.79 9.90 9.71
C SER A 80 -8.71 10.09 8.65
N GLU A 81 -7.90 11.11 8.85
CA GLU A 81 -6.68 11.39 8.06
C GLU A 81 -5.47 10.59 8.57
N GLU A 82 -5.62 9.90 9.70
CA GLU A 82 -4.55 9.11 10.28
C GLU A 82 -4.63 7.66 9.81
N TYR A 83 -3.62 7.26 9.04
CA TYR A 83 -3.46 5.89 8.57
C TYR A 83 -2.60 5.08 9.52
N THR A 84 -3.24 4.44 10.50
CA THR A 84 -2.56 3.67 11.55
C THR A 84 -2.71 2.18 11.36
N LEU A 85 -1.81 1.41 11.98
CA LEU A 85 -1.89 -0.04 11.94
C LEU A 85 -3.07 -0.58 12.76
N GLN A 86 -3.46 0.11 13.84
CA GLN A 86 -4.68 -0.26 14.59
C GLN A 86 -5.91 -0.21 13.69
N ARG A 87 -5.98 0.79 12.82
CA ARG A 87 -7.07 0.93 11.85
C ARG A 87 -7.08 -0.23 10.85
N ALA A 88 -5.94 -0.58 10.26
CA ALA A 88 -5.83 -1.73 9.37
C ALA A 88 -6.29 -3.04 10.05
N ARG A 89 -5.95 -3.22 11.34
CA ARG A 89 -6.27 -4.42 12.12
C ARG A 89 -7.77 -4.63 12.35
N GLN A 90 -8.59 -3.58 12.24
CA GLN A 90 -10.04 -3.73 12.32
C GLN A 90 -10.61 -4.50 11.11
N PHE A 91 -9.88 -4.49 9.98
CA PHE A 91 -10.33 -5.03 8.70
C PHE A 91 -9.44 -6.17 8.16
N SER A 92 -8.43 -6.58 8.93
CA SER A 92 -7.55 -7.69 8.58
C SER A 92 -7.49 -8.73 9.69
N SER A 93 -7.55 -10.01 9.32
CA SER A 93 -7.25 -11.11 10.23
C SER A 93 -5.74 -11.39 10.38
N ALA A 94 -4.91 -10.73 9.57
CA ALA A 94 -3.46 -10.90 9.64
C ALA A 94 -2.91 -10.27 10.91
N ALA A 95 -2.11 -11.03 11.65
CA ALA A 95 -1.23 -10.45 12.66
C ALA A 95 -0.22 -9.56 11.93
N ALA A 96 -0.48 -8.26 11.88
CA ALA A 96 0.40 -7.27 11.25
C ALA A 96 1.69 -7.07 12.08
N LYS A 97 2.46 -8.15 12.17
CA LYS A 97 3.69 -8.29 12.95
C LYS A 97 4.74 -8.95 12.10
N THR A 98 5.97 -8.48 12.22
CA THR A 98 7.15 -9.05 11.62
C THR A 98 7.53 -10.35 12.33
N ARG A 99 8.48 -11.09 11.77
CA ARG A 99 8.97 -12.35 12.35
C ARG A 99 9.60 -12.14 13.73
N GLY A 100 10.22 -10.99 13.97
CA GLY A 100 10.73 -10.58 15.28
C GLY A 100 9.65 -10.17 16.28
N GLU A 101 8.37 -10.45 16.01
CA GLU A 101 7.21 -10.05 16.82
C GLU A 101 7.03 -8.52 16.97
N GLN A 102 7.67 -7.74 16.11
CA GLN A 102 7.50 -6.29 16.07
C GLN A 102 6.32 -5.92 15.18
N ASP A 103 5.58 -4.87 15.52
CA ASP A 103 4.52 -4.37 14.64
C ASP A 103 5.10 -3.89 13.29
N PHE A 104 4.34 -4.06 12.21
CA PHE A 104 4.70 -3.48 10.91
C PHE A 104 4.84 -1.96 11.03
N LEU A 105 5.84 -1.41 10.33
CA LEU A 105 5.98 0.04 10.26
C LEU A 105 5.08 0.58 9.16
N LEU A 106 4.22 1.53 9.52
CA LEU A 106 3.46 2.33 8.57
C LEU A 106 4.05 3.75 8.52
N ALA A 107 4.29 4.25 7.33
CA ALA A 107 4.71 5.62 7.09
C ALA A 107 3.85 6.23 5.98
N THR A 108 3.14 7.30 6.30
CA THR A 108 2.35 8.07 5.34
C THR A 108 3.17 9.24 4.82
N LYS A 109 3.13 9.47 3.51
CA LYS A 109 3.76 10.63 2.86
C LYS A 109 2.75 11.30 1.94
N ARG A 110 2.65 12.62 2.09
CA ARG A 110 1.87 13.49 1.20
C ARG A 110 2.72 13.84 -0.01
N GLU A 111 2.18 13.67 -1.18
CA GLU A 111 2.74 14.20 -2.41
C GLU A 111 2.35 15.69 -2.51
N ARG A 112 3.33 16.58 -2.66
CA ARG A 112 3.07 18.03 -2.57
C ARG A 112 2.44 18.62 -3.82
N ASP A 113 2.68 17.99 -4.97
CA ASP A 113 2.32 18.53 -6.28
C ASP A 113 1.15 17.77 -6.95
N SER A 114 0.47 16.89 -6.21
CA SER A 114 -0.71 16.15 -6.67
C SER A 114 -1.91 16.48 -5.80
N GLU A 115 -2.52 17.64 -6.07
CA GLU A 115 -3.80 18.00 -5.47
C GLU A 115 -4.94 17.45 -6.32
N ARG A 116 -5.81 16.66 -5.69
CA ARG A 116 -7.06 16.15 -6.26
C ARG A 116 -8.20 16.43 -5.31
N PHE A 117 -9.28 17.01 -5.82
CA PHE A 117 -10.48 17.30 -5.03
C PHE A 117 -10.15 18.04 -3.71
N GLY A 118 -9.34 19.10 -3.81
CA GLY A 118 -8.96 19.95 -2.67
C GLY A 118 -8.02 19.30 -1.65
N ARG A 119 -7.37 18.18 -1.99
CA ARG A 119 -6.48 17.45 -1.08
C ARG A 119 -5.27 16.87 -1.81
N ASN A 120 -4.13 16.86 -1.14
CA ASN A 120 -2.93 16.20 -1.64
C ASN A 120 -3.03 14.68 -1.54
N ASP A 121 -2.58 13.98 -2.58
CA ASP A 121 -2.52 12.53 -2.58
C ASP A 121 -1.57 12.02 -1.47
N GLU A 122 -1.98 10.95 -0.79
CA GLU A 122 -1.21 10.34 0.29
C GLU A 122 -0.82 8.90 -0.09
N LYS A 123 0.46 8.59 0.05
CA LYS A 123 0.98 7.23 -0.09
C LYS A 123 1.36 6.66 1.26
N ILE A 124 0.95 5.42 1.49
CA ILE A 124 1.22 4.67 2.72
C ILE A 124 2.24 3.59 2.39
N ALA A 125 3.42 3.67 3.00
CA ALA A 125 4.42 2.62 2.95
C ALA A 125 4.28 1.69 4.17
N ILE A 126 4.20 0.40 3.91
CA ILE A 126 4.10 -0.67 4.90
C ILE A 126 5.38 -1.50 4.81
N ALA A 127 6.20 -1.46 5.85
CA ALA A 127 7.40 -2.29 5.95
C ALA A 127 7.18 -3.48 6.88
N ALA A 128 7.22 -4.69 6.32
CA ALA A 128 7.05 -5.95 7.03
C ALA A 128 8.39 -6.62 7.42
N SER A 129 9.52 -5.97 7.14
CA SER A 129 10.86 -6.47 7.47
C SER A 129 11.24 -6.17 8.93
N ASP A 130 12.05 -7.07 9.51
CA ASP A 130 12.74 -6.86 10.81
C ASP A 130 13.97 -5.93 10.67
N ASP A 131 14.38 -5.60 9.45
CA ASP A 131 15.58 -4.78 9.21
C ASP A 131 15.36 -3.33 9.68
N THR A 132 16.03 -2.98 10.78
CA THR A 132 16.00 -1.64 11.36
C THR A 132 16.47 -0.54 10.41
N LEU A 133 17.42 -0.81 9.51
CA LEU A 133 17.92 0.19 8.55
C LEU A 133 16.84 0.48 7.50
N LEU A 134 16.22 -0.56 6.97
CA LEU A 134 15.11 -0.42 6.02
C LEU A 134 13.91 0.29 6.66
N ARG A 135 13.53 -0.12 7.87
CA ARG A 135 12.44 0.55 8.63
C ARG A 135 12.77 2.02 8.86
N SER A 136 14.00 2.33 9.26
CA SER A 136 14.44 3.71 9.41
C SER A 136 14.42 4.48 8.09
N GLN A 137 14.78 3.84 6.98
CA GLN A 137 14.75 4.45 5.65
C GLN A 137 13.31 4.78 5.21
N VAL A 138 12.38 3.84 5.40
CA VAL A 138 10.94 4.04 5.13
C VAL A 138 10.39 5.18 6.00
N TYR A 139 10.72 5.19 7.29
CA TYR A 139 10.26 6.24 8.20
C TYR A 139 10.81 7.63 7.82
N ARG A 140 12.11 7.71 7.52
CA ARG A 140 12.82 8.96 7.21
C ARG A 140 12.64 9.44 5.78
N SER A 141 12.12 8.62 4.87
CA SER A 141 11.87 9.01 3.48
C SER A 141 11.11 10.33 3.47
N GLY A 142 11.70 11.35 2.86
CA GLY A 142 11.13 12.70 2.86
C GLY A 142 10.08 12.88 1.77
N ASP A 143 10.11 12.00 0.78
CA ASP A 143 9.42 12.14 -0.50
C ASP A 143 8.84 10.81 -0.99
N VAL A 144 7.75 10.92 -1.74
CA VAL A 144 7.02 9.82 -2.37
C VAL A 144 7.89 9.09 -3.40
N ALA A 145 8.73 9.82 -4.13
CA ALA A 145 9.65 9.23 -5.10
C ALA A 145 10.67 8.25 -4.47
N GLU A 146 11.06 8.47 -3.21
CA GLU A 146 11.92 7.55 -2.47
C GLU A 146 11.18 6.28 -2.05
N LEU A 147 9.90 6.40 -1.68
CA LEU A 147 9.05 5.24 -1.37
C LEU A 147 8.80 4.36 -2.60
N ASP A 148 8.57 4.96 -3.77
CA ASP A 148 8.35 4.21 -5.01
C ASP A 148 9.61 3.43 -5.47
N LYS A 149 10.81 3.95 -5.16
CA LYS A 149 12.08 3.23 -5.35
C LYS A 149 12.22 2.04 -4.41
N LEU A 150 11.70 2.14 -3.18
CA LEU A 150 11.71 1.03 -2.23
C LEU A 150 10.72 -0.07 -2.64
N ARG A 151 9.56 0.30 -3.20
CA ARG A 151 8.56 -0.62 -3.75
C ARG A 151 9.13 -1.52 -4.87
N THR A 152 9.99 -0.97 -5.72
CA THR A 152 10.52 -1.68 -6.90
C THR A 152 11.51 -2.79 -6.53
N ASN A 153 12.12 -2.72 -5.34
CA ASN A 153 12.95 -3.80 -4.81
C ASN A 153 12.10 -4.79 -4.00
N LYS A 154 11.57 -5.85 -4.66
CA LYS A 154 10.72 -6.87 -4.00
C LYS A 154 11.38 -7.53 -2.78
N ALA A 155 12.71 -7.61 -2.73
CA ALA A 155 13.43 -8.19 -1.60
C ALA A 155 13.37 -7.34 -0.32
N SER A 156 12.88 -6.09 -0.41
CA SER A 156 12.77 -5.20 0.75
C SER A 156 11.58 -5.53 1.66
N GLY A 157 10.54 -6.24 1.18
CA GLY A 157 9.33 -6.46 1.97
C GLY A 157 8.56 -5.17 2.29
N VAL A 158 8.71 -4.14 1.45
CA VAL A 158 7.97 -2.88 1.50
C VAL A 158 6.85 -2.91 0.47
N VAL A 159 5.64 -2.59 0.92
CA VAL A 159 4.47 -2.38 0.06
C VAL A 159 4.09 -0.92 0.15
N VAL A 160 3.82 -0.29 -0.98
CA VAL A 160 3.33 1.09 -1.04
C VAL A 160 1.92 1.06 -1.62
N TYR A 161 1.00 1.69 -0.90
CA TYR A 161 -0.40 1.85 -1.29
C TYR A 161 -0.71 3.33 -1.48
N ASP A 162 -1.42 3.63 -2.57
CA ASP A 162 -1.85 4.98 -2.91
C ASP A 162 -3.31 5.16 -2.50
N THR A 163 -3.57 6.16 -1.64
CA THR A 163 -4.93 6.38 -1.11
C THR A 163 -5.84 7.08 -2.13
N SER A 164 -5.29 7.73 -3.16
CA SER A 164 -6.04 8.50 -4.15
C SER A 164 -7.11 7.66 -4.85
N GLU A 165 -6.80 6.41 -5.21
CA GLU A 165 -7.75 5.52 -5.90
C GLU A 165 -9.03 5.25 -5.08
N ALA A 166 -8.87 5.03 -3.77
CA ALA A 166 -10.02 4.82 -2.89
C ALA A 166 -10.84 6.12 -2.73
N ARG A 167 -10.17 7.28 -2.61
CA ARG A 167 -10.84 8.59 -2.50
C ARG A 167 -11.59 8.96 -3.77
N ASP A 168 -10.97 8.78 -4.93
CA ASP A 168 -11.59 8.97 -6.25
C ASP A 168 -12.86 8.13 -6.38
N ARG A 169 -12.83 6.88 -5.87
CA ARG A 169 -13.98 5.99 -5.86
C ARG A 169 -15.11 6.51 -4.97
N GLN A 170 -14.81 6.98 -3.74
CA GLN A 170 -15.83 7.54 -2.84
C GLN A 170 -16.49 8.78 -3.43
N ILE A 171 -15.71 9.68 -4.04
CA ILE A 171 -16.25 10.88 -4.70
C ILE A 171 -17.12 10.47 -5.87
N ARG A 172 -16.64 9.59 -6.76
CA ARG A 172 -17.42 9.12 -7.91
C ARG A 172 -18.74 8.49 -7.49
N THR A 173 -18.75 7.66 -6.44
CA THR A 173 -19.98 7.07 -5.92
C THR A 173 -20.91 8.14 -5.35
N SER A 174 -20.40 9.18 -4.69
CA SER A 174 -21.22 10.30 -4.20
C SER A 174 -21.84 11.09 -5.36
N ILE A 175 -21.07 11.36 -6.42
CA ILE A 175 -21.56 12.00 -7.64
C ILE A 175 -22.67 11.16 -8.29
N GLN A 176 -22.49 9.84 -8.44
CA GLN A 176 -23.51 8.97 -9.01
C GLN A 176 -24.82 8.98 -8.20
N ARG A 177 -24.73 9.01 -6.86
CA ARG A 177 -25.90 9.12 -5.99
C ARG A 177 -26.56 10.50 -6.07
N GLN A 178 -25.76 11.55 -6.23
CA GLN A 178 -26.23 12.92 -6.45
C GLN A 178 -26.98 13.04 -7.79
N GLU A 179 -26.43 12.49 -8.87
CA GLU A 179 -27.08 12.43 -10.19
C GLU A 179 -28.39 11.64 -10.13
N ALA A 180 -28.41 10.49 -9.46
CA ALA A 180 -29.64 9.71 -9.27
C ALA A 180 -30.72 10.51 -8.50
N LEU A 181 -30.33 11.35 -7.53
CA LEU A 181 -31.26 12.23 -6.83
C LEU A 181 -31.73 13.38 -7.72
N ALA A 182 -30.85 13.94 -8.55
CA ALA A 182 -31.21 14.95 -9.54
C ALA A 182 -32.23 14.42 -10.56
N GLU A 183 -32.09 13.18 -11.00
CA GLU A 183 -33.09 12.53 -11.86
C GLU A 183 -34.48 12.47 -11.20
N GLN A 184 -34.55 12.20 -9.89
CA GLN A 184 -35.83 12.24 -9.16
C GLN A 184 -36.40 13.66 -9.07
N ILE A 185 -35.54 14.67 -8.92
CA ILE A 185 -35.95 16.07 -8.95
C ILE A 185 -36.53 16.43 -10.32
N TYR A 186 -35.89 16.00 -11.42
CA TYR A 186 -36.41 16.22 -12.76
C TYR A 186 -37.72 15.45 -13.03
N ALA A 187 -37.86 14.24 -12.48
CA ALA A 187 -39.12 13.50 -12.56
C ALA A 187 -40.26 14.21 -11.80
N PHE A 188 -39.97 14.78 -10.62
CA PHE A 188 -40.91 15.63 -9.89
C PHE A 188 -41.28 16.87 -10.71
N TYR A 189 -40.29 17.53 -11.29
CA TYR A 189 -40.51 18.68 -12.16
C TYR A 189 -41.44 18.35 -13.33
N ALA A 190 -41.23 17.20 -14.00
CA ALA A 190 -42.07 16.79 -15.12
C ALA A 190 -43.54 16.54 -14.74
N ALA A 191 -43.81 16.19 -13.48
CA ALA A 191 -45.15 15.96 -12.96
C ALA A 191 -45.82 17.26 -12.47
N GLU A 192 -45.08 18.11 -11.76
CA GLU A 192 -45.61 19.28 -11.04
C GLU A 192 -45.33 20.61 -11.75
N MET A 193 -44.54 20.60 -12.83
CA MET A 193 -44.11 21.78 -13.61
C MET A 193 -43.41 22.86 -12.77
N LYS A 194 -42.78 22.45 -11.67
CA LYS A 194 -41.97 23.29 -10.77
C LYS A 194 -40.87 22.45 -10.12
N PHE A 195 -39.76 23.10 -9.76
CA PHE A 195 -38.79 22.46 -8.87
C PHE A 195 -39.40 22.24 -7.48
N PRO A 196 -39.02 21.17 -6.77
CA PRO A 196 -39.51 20.91 -5.42
C PRO A 196 -39.07 22.03 -4.47
N THR A 197 -39.97 22.46 -3.59
CA THR A 197 -39.59 23.31 -2.46
C THR A 197 -38.65 22.56 -1.51
N LEU A 198 -37.95 23.27 -0.62
CA LEU A 198 -37.08 22.62 0.39
C LEU A 198 -37.81 21.55 1.23
N ALA A 199 -39.09 21.76 1.54
CA ALA A 199 -39.91 20.79 2.28
C ALA A 199 -40.23 19.55 1.44
N GLU A 200 -40.67 19.73 0.20
CA GLU A 200 -40.96 18.65 -0.75
C GLU A 200 -39.69 17.84 -1.06
N PHE A 201 -38.55 18.51 -1.24
CA PHE A 201 -37.24 17.87 -1.41
C PHE A 201 -36.85 17.03 -0.18
N THR A 202 -37.06 17.56 1.03
CA THR A 202 -36.73 16.82 2.27
C THR A 202 -37.55 15.52 2.37
N GLU A 203 -38.82 15.57 1.99
CA GLU A 203 -39.69 14.38 1.97
C GLU A 203 -39.28 13.39 0.87
N MET A 204 -38.98 13.89 -0.33
CA MET A 204 -38.46 13.12 -1.45
C MET A 204 -37.17 12.39 -1.06
N ARG A 205 -36.20 13.12 -0.49
CA ARG A 205 -34.93 12.56 -0.03
C ARG A 205 -35.13 11.46 1.01
N ARG A 206 -36.00 11.68 2.01
CA ARG A 206 -36.34 10.64 3.02
C ARG A 206 -36.93 9.39 2.37
N LYS A 207 -37.76 9.53 1.35
CA LYS A 207 -38.38 8.41 0.63
C LYS A 207 -37.35 7.59 -0.15
N PHE A 208 -36.38 8.23 -0.79
CA PHE A 208 -35.37 7.55 -1.60
C PHE A 208 -34.13 7.10 -0.81
N GLY A 209 -33.85 7.71 0.34
CA GLY A 209 -32.72 7.35 1.20
C GLY A 209 -31.35 7.57 0.56
N LEU A 210 -31.28 8.42 -0.48
CA LEU A 210 -30.02 8.74 -1.17
C LEU A 210 -29.20 9.73 -0.34
N ARG A 211 -27.95 9.34 -0.06
CA ARG A 211 -26.95 10.06 0.73
C ARG A 211 -25.59 9.91 0.08
N ASP A 212 -24.66 10.79 0.40
CA ASP A 212 -23.29 10.64 -0.05
C ASP A 212 -22.63 9.38 0.56
N VAL A 213 -21.38 9.10 0.17
CA VAL A 213 -20.66 7.92 0.70
C VAL A 213 -20.38 8.04 2.19
N TRP A 214 -20.29 9.26 2.72
CA TRP A 214 -20.04 9.49 4.14
C TRP A 214 -21.31 9.40 4.99
N GLY A 215 -22.47 9.33 4.36
CA GLY A 215 -23.77 9.22 5.04
C GLY A 215 -24.41 10.57 5.33
N ASP A 216 -23.85 11.66 4.80
CA ASP A 216 -24.44 12.98 4.84
C ASP A 216 -25.51 13.14 3.76
N ASP A 217 -26.50 13.96 4.09
CA ASP A 217 -27.57 14.29 3.17
C ASP A 217 -27.08 15.35 2.16
N PHE A 218 -27.47 15.21 0.88
CA PHE A 218 -27.18 16.23 -0.12
C PHE A 218 -27.84 17.57 0.22
N GLU A 219 -27.10 18.65 0.03
CA GLU A 219 -27.58 20.02 0.14
C GLU A 219 -28.33 20.41 -1.12
N TYR A 220 -29.49 21.05 -0.96
CA TYR A 220 -30.36 21.45 -2.06
C TYR A 220 -30.78 22.90 -1.87
N GLY A 221 -30.70 23.68 -2.94
CA GLY A 221 -31.27 25.01 -3.01
C GLY A 221 -32.03 25.20 -4.31
N VAL A 222 -33.04 26.07 -4.26
CA VAL A 222 -33.87 26.42 -5.40
C VAL A 222 -34.09 27.91 -5.42
N ASP A 223 -33.96 28.50 -6.60
CA ASP A 223 -34.44 29.83 -6.94
C ASP A 223 -35.79 29.66 -7.68
N PRO A 224 -36.92 29.90 -7.00
CA PRO A 224 -38.25 29.75 -7.59
C PRO A 224 -38.49 30.70 -8.77
N ASP A 225 -37.86 31.87 -8.75
CA ASP A 225 -38.06 32.94 -9.74
C ASP A 225 -37.32 32.60 -11.04
N LEU A 226 -36.12 32.02 -10.93
CA LEU A 226 -35.30 31.64 -12.07
C LEU A 226 -35.54 30.20 -12.56
N GLN A 227 -36.36 29.41 -11.85
CA GLN A 227 -36.54 27.97 -12.11
C GLN A 227 -35.18 27.26 -12.23
N GLN A 228 -34.30 27.57 -11.29
CA GLN A 228 -32.97 27.00 -11.19
C GLN A 228 -32.80 26.48 -9.77
N GLY A 229 -31.95 25.49 -9.62
CA GLY A 229 -31.53 25.02 -8.31
C GLY A 229 -30.13 24.49 -8.36
N PHE A 230 -29.65 24.05 -7.22
CA PHE A 230 -28.41 23.33 -7.11
C PHE A 230 -28.61 22.13 -6.19
N LEU A 231 -27.78 21.12 -6.43
CA LEU A 231 -27.59 20.01 -5.52
C LEU A 231 -26.10 19.93 -5.25
N SER A 232 -25.67 19.81 -4.00
CA SER A 232 -24.26 19.75 -3.63
C SER A 232 -23.99 18.72 -2.53
N PHE A 233 -22.73 18.30 -2.44
CA PHE A 233 -22.18 17.64 -1.25
C PHE A 233 -20.80 18.20 -0.94
N THR A 234 -20.41 18.10 0.33
CA THR A 234 -19.12 18.54 0.84
C THR A 234 -18.39 17.36 1.45
N THR A 235 -17.17 17.08 1.00
CA THR A 235 -16.35 16.02 1.58
C THR A 235 -15.90 16.39 3.01
N PRO A 236 -15.51 15.42 3.85
CA PRO A 236 -15.02 15.71 5.20
C PRO A 236 -13.80 16.65 5.26
N TRP A 237 -13.06 16.80 4.16
CA TRP A 237 -11.91 17.70 4.04
C TRP A 237 -12.24 19.02 3.31
N GLY A 238 -13.52 19.30 3.05
CA GLY A 238 -13.99 20.61 2.57
C GLY A 238 -14.03 20.77 1.05
N TYR A 239 -13.89 19.70 0.27
CA TYR A 239 -14.14 19.78 -1.18
C TYR A 239 -15.63 19.78 -1.46
N VAL A 240 -16.11 20.78 -2.19
CA VAL A 240 -17.52 20.93 -2.56
C VAL A 240 -17.71 20.52 -4.01
N HIS A 241 -18.64 19.60 -4.26
CA HIS A 241 -19.12 19.28 -5.60
C HIS A 241 -20.57 19.70 -5.75
N GLU A 242 -20.82 20.62 -6.67
CA GLU A 242 -22.14 21.19 -6.95
C GLU A 242 -22.55 20.88 -8.39
N ILE A 243 -23.80 20.47 -8.57
CA ILE A 243 -24.45 20.41 -9.87
C ILE A 243 -25.55 21.46 -9.92
N ASN A 244 -25.58 22.21 -11.04
CA ASN A 244 -26.65 23.14 -11.32
C ASN A 244 -27.83 22.39 -11.95
N LEU A 245 -29.00 22.54 -11.35
CA LEU A 245 -30.25 22.02 -11.84
C LEU A 245 -30.93 23.12 -12.64
N SER A 246 -31.03 22.95 -13.95
CA SER A 246 -31.73 23.91 -14.79
C SER A 246 -32.41 23.18 -15.95
N LEU A 247 -33.53 23.73 -16.40
CA LEU A 247 -34.32 23.16 -17.50
C LEU A 247 -33.81 23.60 -18.87
N LYS A 248 -32.81 24.50 -18.90
CA LYS A 248 -32.27 25.02 -20.14
C LYS A 248 -31.23 24.06 -20.70
N GLU A 249 -31.63 23.30 -21.69
CA GLU A 249 -30.80 23.15 -22.89
C GLU A 249 -30.60 24.56 -23.49
N GLY A 250 -29.45 25.15 -23.22
CA GLY A 250 -28.81 26.11 -24.11
C GLY A 250 -27.35 25.67 -24.15
N ALA A 251 -26.87 24.88 -25.12
CA ALA A 251 -26.81 25.23 -26.54
C ALA A 251 -26.28 26.65 -26.74
N GLU A 252 -25.06 26.88 -26.26
CA GLU A 252 -23.98 27.50 -27.06
C GLU A 252 -22.71 26.66 -26.93
#